data_AF-A0A359N103-F1
#
_entry.id   AF-A0A359N103-F1
#
_cell.length_a   1.000
_cell.length_b   1.000
_cell.length_c   1.000
_cell.angle_alpha   90.00
_cell.angle_beta   90.00
_cell.angle_gamma   90.00
#
_symmetry.space_group_name_H-M   'P 1'
#
loop_
_entity.id
_entity.type
_entity.pdbx_description
1 polymer ?
#
loop_
_entity_poly.entity_id
_entity_poly.type
_entity_poly.pdbx_seq_one_letter_code
_entity_poly.pdbx_strand_id
1 'polypeptide(L)' 'MNKKERRLALFSLLSSKAINNQIKVIDLNKSEELKTKNIVDIAKNMNIGTGLFAMLPNDRELFLATRNVATIKPL' A
#
# COMPACT_ATOMS: atom_id res chain seq x y z
N MET A 1 -22.17 -0.62 16.43
CA MET A 1 -20.80 -1.13 16.69
C MET A 1 -20.08 -0.12 17.58
N ASN A 2 -19.60 -0.57 18.74
CA ASN A 2 -18.89 0.30 19.66
C ASN A 2 -17.53 0.70 19.09
N LYS A 3 -17.04 1.90 19.44
CA LYS A 3 -15.73 2.40 18.98
C LYS A 3 -14.59 1.43 19.30
N LYS A 4 -14.68 0.73 20.44
CA LYS A 4 -13.69 -0.27 20.89
C LYS A 4 -13.76 -1.55 20.07
N GLU A 5 -14.96 -2.06 19.78
CA GLU A 5 -15.15 -3.25 18.94
C GLU A 5 -14.61 -3.03 17.52
N ARG A 6 -14.88 -1.86 16.93
CA ARG A 6 -14.33 -1.49 15.61
C ARG A 6 -12.81 -1.54 15.58
N ARG A 7 -12.17 -1.01 16.63
CA ARG A 7 -10.71 -0.94 16.72
C ARG A 7 -10.10 -2.33 16.91
N LEU A 8 -10.71 -3.17 17.73
CA LEU A 8 -10.28 -4.56 17.93
C LEU A 8 -10.39 -5.38 16.65
N ALA A 9 -11.48 -5.24 15.91
CA ALA A 9 -11.65 -5.91 14.63
C ALA A 9 -10.55 -5.52 13.62
N LEU A 10 -10.19 -4.24 13.58
CA LEU A 10 -9.10 -3.75 12.73
C LEU A 10 -7.75 -4.33 13.13
N PHE A 11 -7.42 -4.35 14.42
CA PHE A 11 -6.15 -4.94 14.87
C PHE A 11 -6.08 -6.44 14.61
N SER A 12 -7.17 -7.17 14.86
CA SER A 12 -7.24 -8.61 14.56
C SER A 12 -7.01 -8.90 13.07
N LEU A 13 -7.69 -8.14 12.20
CA LEU A 13 -7.55 -8.31 10.75
C LEU A 13 -6.14 -7.98 10.26
N LEU A 14 -5.55 -6.87 10.72
CA LEU A 14 -4.20 -6.46 10.33
C LEU A 14 -3.14 -7.47 10.81
N SER A 15 -3.23 -7.94 12.05
CA SER A 15 -2.33 -8.97 12.58
C SER A 15 -2.44 -10.29 11.80
N SER A 16 -3.66 -10.72 11.46
CA SER A 16 -3.86 -11.92 10.62
C SER A 16 -3.24 -11.77 9.24
N LYS A 17 -3.36 -10.58 8.62
CA LYS A 17 -2.73 -10.28 7.32
C LYS A 17 -1.20 -10.23 7.40
N ALA A 18 -0.64 -9.74 8.50
CA ALA A 18 0.80 -9.74 8.74
C ALA A 18 1.35 -11.16 8.84
N ILE A 19 0.68 -12.03 9.62
CA ILE A 19 1.08 -13.45 9.78
C ILE A 19 1.06 -14.19 8.43
N ASN A 20 0.10 -13.87 7.57
CA ASN A 20 -0.02 -14.48 6.23
C ASN A 20 0.92 -13.86 5.18
N ASN A 21 1.91 -13.04 5.60
CA ASN A 21 2.85 -12.31 4.73
C ASN A 21 2.17 -11.48 3.61
N GLN A 22 0.91 -11.06 3.83
CA GLN A 22 0.16 -10.25 2.88
C GLN A 22 0.50 -8.75 3.00
N ILE A 23 1.22 -8.37 4.06
CA ILE A 23 1.69 -7.00 4.28
C ILE A 23 3.18 -6.96 3.93
N LYS A 24 3.53 -6.14 2.93
CA LYS A 24 4.91 -5.82 2.59
C LYS A 24 5.16 -4.35 2.92
N VAL A 25 6.18 -4.10 3.73
CA VAL A 25 6.63 -2.74 4.03
C VAL A 25 7.71 -2.38 3.03
N ILE A 26 7.53 -1.24 2.36
CA ILE A 26 8.45 -0.73 1.35
C ILE A 26 8.96 0.61 1.85
N ASP A 27 10.27 0.76 1.89
CA ASP A 27 10.90 2.06 2.11
C ASP A 27 11.34 2.60 0.75
N LEU A 28 10.80 3.76 0.37
CA LEU A 28 11.09 4.40 -0.91
C LEU A 28 12.22 5.41 -0.71
N ASN A 29 13.36 5.17 -1.35
CA ASN A 29 14.41 6.18 -1.44
C ASN A 29 13.90 7.32 -2.32
N LYS A 30 13.70 8.51 -1.72
CA LYS A 30 13.11 9.72 -2.34
C LYS A 30 13.86 10.29 -3.56
N SER A 31 14.93 9.66 -4.01
CA SER A 31 15.82 10.14 -5.07
C SER A 31 15.42 9.70 -6.49
N GLU A 32 14.39 8.87 -6.64
CA GLU A 32 13.90 8.41 -7.94
C GLU A 32 12.54 9.05 -8.26
N GLU A 33 12.40 9.64 -9.44
CA GLU A 33 11.14 10.22 -9.90
C GLU A 33 9.99 9.20 -9.77
N LEU A 34 8.95 9.56 -9.02
CA LEU A 34 7.77 8.74 -8.76
C LEU A 34 6.82 8.76 -9.96
N LYS A 35 7.20 8.06 -11.04
CA LYS A 35 6.35 7.85 -12.23
C LYS A 35 5.63 6.50 -12.17
N THR A 36 4.50 6.40 -12.87
CA THR A 36 3.67 5.18 -12.94
C THR A 36 4.45 3.94 -13.34
N LYS A 37 5.44 4.07 -14.24
CA LYS A 37 6.31 2.99 -14.71
C LYS A 37 7.16 2.40 -13.58
N ASN A 38 7.82 3.26 -12.81
CA ASN A 38 8.67 2.84 -11.68
C ASN A 38 7.84 2.11 -10.62
N ILE A 39 6.60 2.54 -10.39
CA ILE A 39 5.68 1.87 -9.45
C ILE A 39 5.24 0.50 -9.97
N VAL A 40 4.96 0.37 -11.26
CA VAL A 40 4.62 -0.93 -11.88
C VAL A 40 5.81 -1.89 -11.81
N ASP A 41 7.03 -1.39 -12.01
CA ASP A 41 8.23 -2.22 -11.95
C ASP A 41 8.55 -2.65 -10.51
N ILE A 42 8.40 -1.76 -9.52
CA ILE A 42 8.48 -2.11 -8.08
C ILE A 42 7.40 -3.14 -7.72
N ALA A 43 6.17 -2.97 -8.20
CA ALA A 43 5.07 -3.90 -7.93
C ALA A 43 5.32 -5.29 -8.56
N LYS A 44 5.88 -5.32 -9.78
CA LYS A 44 6.27 -6.57 -10.47
C LYS A 44 7.43 -7.28 -9.75
N ASN A 45 8.47 -6.55 -9.36
CA ASN A 45 9.62 -7.10 -8.63
C ASN A 45 9.20 -7.74 -7.30
N MET A 46 8.10 -7.26 -6.71
CA MET A 46 7.56 -7.77 -5.45
C MET A 46 6.41 -8.77 -5.65
N ASN A 47 6.11 -9.20 -6.87
CA ASN A 47 5.00 -10.09 -7.25
C ASN A 47 3.65 -9.66 -6.66
N ILE A 48 3.36 -8.36 -6.61
CA ILE A 48 2.09 -7.83 -6.09
C ILE A 48 1.05 -7.89 -7.21
N GLY A 49 0.20 -8.92 -7.18
CA GLY A 49 -0.82 -9.15 -8.20
C GLY A 49 -2.04 -8.24 -8.08
N THR A 50 -2.48 -7.89 -6.87
CA THR A 50 -3.48 -6.85 -6.54
C THR A 50 -3.10 -6.28 -5.18
N GLY A 51 -3.13 -4.95 -5.02
CA GLY A 51 -2.50 -4.33 -3.84
C GLY A 51 -3.16 -3.03 -3.39
N LEU A 52 -3.24 -2.87 -2.07
CA LEU A 52 -3.59 -1.62 -1.42
C LEU A 52 -2.28 -0.97 -0.96
N PHE A 53 -2.00 0.25 -1.41
CA PHE A 53 -0.83 1.02 -0.98
C PHE A 53 -1.30 2.04 0.05
N ALA A 54 -0.88 1.87 1.30
CA ALA A 54 -1.10 2.86 2.36
C ALA A 54 0.03 3.89 2.31
N MET A 55 -0.31 5.15 2.07
CA MET A 55 0.66 6.23 1.89
C MET A 55 0.64 7.19 3.08
N LEU A 56 1.72 7.95 3.25
CA LEU A 56 1.65 9.13 4.11
C LEU A 56 0.89 10.24 3.35
N PRO A 57 0.10 11.07 4.07
CA PRO A 57 -0.75 12.10 3.45
C PRO A 57 0.04 13.19 2.69
N ASN A 58 1.35 13.26 2.86
CA ASN A 58 2.21 14.26 2.24
C ASN A 58 2.74 13.83 0.86
N ASP A 59 2.60 12.57 0.45
CA ASP A 59 3.20 12.04 -0.77
C ASP A 59 2.26 12.14 -1.98
N ARG A 60 2.01 13.39 -2.41
CA ARG A 60 1.10 13.69 -3.55
C ARG A 60 1.54 13.05 -4.86
N GLU A 61 2.84 12.96 -5.13
CA GLU A 61 3.38 12.41 -6.37
C GLU A 61 3.16 10.89 -6.44
N LEU A 62 3.35 10.20 -5.32
CA LEU A 62 3.07 8.76 -5.18
C LEU A 62 1.57 8.46 -5.35
N PHE A 63 0.70 9.31 -4.80
CA PHE A 63 -0.76 9.20 -4.97
C PHE A 63 -1.17 9.36 -6.44
N LEU A 64 -0.62 10.35 -7.14
CA LEU A 64 -0.91 10.58 -8.56
C LEU A 64 -0.44 9.42 -9.45
N ALA A 65 0.74 8.88 -9.14
CA ALA A 65 1.34 7.79 -9.91
C ALA A 65 0.68 6.42 -9.65
N THR A 66 0.14 6.17 -8.45
CA THR A 66 -0.60 4.93 -8.14
C THR A 66 -2.05 4.94 -8.63
N ARG A 67 -2.71 6.10 -8.66
CA ARG A 67 -4.12 6.23 -9.11
C ARG A 67 -4.34 5.69 -10.53
N ASN A 68 -3.34 5.78 -11.40
CA ASN A 68 -3.44 5.38 -12.80
C ASN A 68 -3.23 3.88 -13.04
N VAL A 69 -2.93 3.09 -11.99
CA VAL A 69 -2.71 1.65 -12.11
C VAL A 69 -3.98 0.92 -11.66
N ALA A 70 -4.71 0.29 -12.59
CA ALA A 70 -6.01 -0.35 -12.34
C ALA A 70 -6.00 -1.40 -11.21
N THR A 71 -4.83 -2.00 -10.99
CA THR A 71 -4.58 -3.09 -10.05
C THR A 71 -4.22 -2.61 -8.63
N ILE A 72 -3.94 -1.32 -8.48
CA ILE A 72 -3.43 -0.70 -7.27
C ILE A 72 -4.41 0.35 -6.78
N LYS A 73 -4.83 0.26 -5.51
CA LYS A 73 -5.64 1.29 -4.88
C LYS A 73 -4.78 2.10 -3.89
N PRO A 74 -4.62 3.41 -4.07
CA PRO A 74 -4.01 4.25 -3.05
C PRO A 74 -4.99 4.49 -1.90
N LEU A 75 -4.48 4.46 -0.66
CA LEU A 75 -5.21 4.78 0.57
C LEU A 75 -4.42 5.74 1.46
#